data_AF-A0A1E5A6Y1-F1
#
_entry.id   AF-A0A1E5A6Y1-F1
#
_cell.length_a   1.000
_cell.length_b   1.000
_cell.length_c   1.000
_cell.angle_alpha   90.00
_cell.angle_beta   90.00
_cell.angle_gamma   90.00
#
_symmetry.space_group_name_H-M   'P 1'
#
loop_
_entity.id
_entity.type
_entity.pdbx_description
1 polymer ?
#
loop_
_entity_poly.entity_id
_entity_poly.type
_entity_poly.pdbx_seq_one_letter_code
_entity_poly.pdbx_strand_id
1 'polypeptide(L)'
;MKFNKILDYLFGYRKSGFRITQNEIQILEGEQKRDTEEKFIVDVNTSFEIEHSFEALLLDIFEEAQEKSDNKIHNLYTVSFNTLESYANLLSKHQDYKRQFLLYLIQELLNRKNNKGNYFFKREDKVPANFKLELCNRILKSKIKLIDKDFIFLINFWKESYPFQCSLKSIIKHLKEFSNQDKISDELENTLASFLRSKAITYLYLDEYSDVYSSIQRIVFNNFIEAQKKDFPVFKLLTDYFGNYANQRIKKLGEKSKYYYSQILYKVCNFSNYYRIPEKDDIKINQLIETIGVDRFNKFSYDLLKRAADYKPRLIKFNRKIAGAILDDTYVFPEPMHKENIRIVGGIVLYAAAYKNFKCIPLIIEIIERSFSTQPEIGFGPTSRAMGKACIQRLAHNFGDKGQEELKQLYKRTKYKSIKTQVEEESKTLFLKTGQSLL
;
A
#
# COMPACT_ATOMS: atom_id res chain seq x y z
N MET A 1 -12.05 -35.95 25.23
CA MET A 1 -12.66 -35.19 24.10
C MET A 1 -11.51 -34.63 23.27
N LYS A 2 -11.33 -35.09 22.01
CA LYS A 2 -10.04 -35.02 21.29
C LYS A 2 -9.74 -33.61 20.74
N PHE A 3 -8.56 -33.08 21.08
CA PHE A 3 -7.96 -31.80 20.62
C PHE A 3 -8.10 -31.57 19.10
N ASN A 4 -8.09 -32.64 18.31
CA ASN A 4 -8.28 -32.61 16.86
C ASN A 4 -9.65 -32.06 16.42
N LYS A 5 -10.73 -32.25 17.19
CA LYS A 5 -12.04 -31.66 16.85
C LYS A 5 -12.09 -30.15 17.06
N ILE A 6 -11.26 -29.62 17.97
CA ILE A 6 -11.16 -28.19 18.23
C ILE A 6 -10.32 -27.52 17.13
N LEU A 7 -9.26 -28.18 16.66
CA LEU A 7 -8.47 -27.72 15.52
C LEU A 7 -9.25 -27.77 14.20
N ASP A 8 -10.04 -28.82 13.97
CA ASP A 8 -10.93 -28.92 12.80
C ASP A 8 -11.99 -27.81 12.78
N TYR A 9 -12.47 -27.39 13.96
CA TYR A 9 -13.44 -26.31 14.11
C TYR A 9 -12.81 -24.91 13.97
N LEU A 10 -11.60 -24.71 14.53
CA LEU A 10 -10.91 -23.42 14.52
C LEU A 10 -10.22 -23.09 13.18
N PHE A 11 -9.73 -24.10 12.45
CA PHE A 11 -8.96 -23.88 11.22
C PHE A 11 -9.66 -24.35 9.94
N GLY A 12 -10.87 -24.91 10.03
CA GLY A 12 -11.70 -25.19 8.84
C GLY A 12 -11.01 -26.03 7.75
N TYR A 13 -10.01 -26.83 8.10
CA TYR A 13 -9.26 -27.66 7.15
C TYR A 13 -10.12 -28.83 6.67
N ARG A 14 -10.98 -28.58 5.68
CA ARG A 14 -11.37 -29.63 4.75
C ARG A 14 -10.39 -29.61 3.57
N LYS A 15 -9.47 -30.57 3.60
CA LYS A 15 -8.72 -31.19 2.47
C LYS A 15 -8.73 -30.37 1.17
N SER A 16 -7.80 -29.44 1.02
CA SER A 16 -7.16 -29.20 -0.29
C SER A 16 -5.78 -29.86 -0.23
N GLY A 17 -5.41 -30.61 -1.27
CA GLY A 17 -4.18 -31.38 -1.36
C GLY A 17 -2.93 -30.51 -1.51
N PHE A 18 -2.67 -29.64 -0.53
CA PHE A 18 -1.46 -28.84 -0.49
C PHE A 18 -0.36 -29.64 0.22
N ARG A 19 0.56 -30.23 -0.55
CA ARG A 19 1.84 -30.72 -0.05
C ARG A 19 2.92 -29.87 -0.70
N ILE A 20 3.66 -29.13 0.14
CA ILE A 20 4.88 -28.45 -0.27
C ILE A 20 5.85 -29.53 -0.76
N THR A 21 6.35 -29.38 -1.98
CA THR A 21 7.28 -30.31 -2.60
C THR A 21 8.69 -30.12 -2.02
N GLN A 22 9.51 -31.17 -1.97
CA GLN A 22 10.88 -31.07 -1.45
C GLN A 22 11.76 -30.09 -2.24
N ASN A 23 11.50 -29.89 -3.53
CA ASN A 23 12.16 -28.85 -4.34
C ASN A 23 11.83 -27.44 -3.84
N GLU A 24 10.60 -27.19 -3.40
CA GLU A 24 10.22 -25.88 -2.84
C GLU A 24 10.91 -25.64 -1.49
N ILE A 25 11.13 -26.68 -0.69
CA ILE A 25 11.91 -26.57 0.56
C ILE A 25 13.37 -26.21 0.24
N GLN A 26 13.99 -26.85 -0.76
CA GLN A 26 15.38 -26.58 -1.13
C GLN A 26 15.59 -25.19 -1.75
N ILE A 27 14.63 -24.68 -2.53
CA ILE A 27 14.66 -23.30 -3.05
C ILE A 27 14.59 -22.29 -1.90
N LEU A 28 13.75 -22.55 -0.90
CA LEU A 28 13.61 -21.69 0.29
C LEU A 28 14.84 -21.73 1.20
N GLU A 29 15.55 -22.86 1.28
CA GLU A 29 16.80 -23.00 2.03
C GLU A 29 18.00 -22.40 1.28
N GLY A 30 17.97 -22.38 -0.06
CA GLY A 30 19.02 -21.80 -0.90
C GLY A 30 19.07 -20.26 -0.88
N GLU A 31 17.93 -19.59 -0.69
CA GLU A 31 17.85 -18.12 -0.63
C GLU A 31 18.39 -17.52 0.68
N GLN A 32 18.55 -18.31 1.75
CA GLN A 32 19.05 -17.82 3.05
C GLN A 32 20.56 -17.56 3.11
N LYS A 33 21.35 -18.01 2.12
CA LYS A 33 22.83 -17.98 2.17
C LYS A 33 23.50 -16.78 1.49
N ARG A 34 22.80 -15.70 1.14
CA ARG A 34 23.38 -14.61 0.31
C ARG A 34 23.34 -13.18 0.83
N ASP A 35 23.01 -12.93 2.10
CA ASP A 35 23.07 -11.57 2.63
C ASP A 35 24.21 -11.44 3.66
N THR A 36 25.44 -11.24 3.17
CA THR A 36 26.48 -10.59 3.96
C THR A 36 26.03 -9.14 4.22
N GLU A 37 25.73 -8.84 5.48
CA GLU A 37 25.33 -7.52 5.96
C GLU A 37 26.44 -6.50 5.69
N GLU A 38 26.30 -5.70 4.62
CA GLU A 38 26.99 -4.42 4.53
C GLU A 38 26.40 -3.50 5.61
N LYS A 39 27.13 -3.35 6.72
CA LYS A 39 26.93 -2.24 7.65
C LYS A 39 27.25 -0.95 6.90
N PHE A 40 26.24 -0.33 6.30
CA PHE A 40 26.31 1.06 5.88
C PHE A 40 26.48 1.92 7.14
N ILE A 41 27.71 2.40 7.36
CA ILE A 41 27.97 3.49 8.29
C ILE A 41 27.38 4.74 7.64
N VAL A 42 26.29 5.25 8.21
CA VAL A 42 25.73 6.52 7.79
C VAL A 42 26.73 7.60 8.20
N ASP A 43 27.38 8.23 7.23
CA ASP A 43 28.10 9.46 7.48
C ASP A 43 27.07 10.59 7.63
N VAL A 44 26.55 10.78 8.85
CA VAL A 44 25.57 11.83 9.21
C VAL A 44 26.28 13.18 9.30
N ASN A 45 27.12 13.52 8.32
CA ASN A 45 27.81 14.81 8.21
C ASN A 45 27.02 15.79 7.31
N THR A 46 25.69 15.74 7.35
CA THR A 46 24.89 16.92 6.97
C THR A 46 24.89 17.89 8.15
N SER A 47 25.89 18.76 8.20
CA SER A 47 25.87 19.94 9.07
C SER A 47 24.79 20.89 8.57
N PHE A 48 23.58 20.79 9.12
CA PHE A 48 22.61 21.86 8.99
C PHE A 48 23.11 23.03 9.84
N GLU A 49 23.08 24.25 9.31
CA GLU A 49 23.25 25.45 10.14
C GLU A 49 22.05 25.52 11.09
N ILE A 50 22.24 25.01 12.30
CA ILE A 50 21.21 25.01 13.34
C ILE A 50 21.23 26.42 13.95
N GLU A 51 20.14 27.16 13.77
CA GLU A 51 19.95 28.42 14.50
C GLU A 51 19.92 28.12 16.01
N HIS A 52 20.72 28.84 16.80
CA HIS A 52 20.67 28.76 18.27
C HIS A 52 19.27 29.07 18.85
N SER A 53 18.37 29.66 18.05
CA SER A 53 16.97 29.94 18.37
C SER A 53 16.11 28.67 18.53
N PHE A 54 16.49 27.53 17.94
CA PHE A 54 15.64 26.33 17.93
C PHE A 54 15.62 25.56 19.25
N GLU A 55 16.70 25.60 20.05
CA GLU A 55 16.69 25.01 21.39
C GLU A 55 15.73 25.76 22.31
N ALA A 56 15.80 27.09 22.30
CA ALA A 56 14.89 27.95 23.07
C ALA A 56 13.43 27.70 22.65
N LEU A 57 13.13 27.71 21.35
CA LEU A 57 11.77 27.43 20.86
C LEU A 57 11.25 26.05 21.29
N LEU A 58 12.10 25.03 21.30
CA LEU A 58 11.71 23.70 21.76
C LEU A 58 11.40 23.69 23.27
N LEU A 59 12.18 24.41 24.07
CA LEU A 59 11.93 24.56 25.50
C LEU A 59 10.64 25.34 25.75
N ASP A 60 10.42 26.45 25.07
CA ASP A 60 9.20 27.28 25.22
C ASP A 60 7.93 26.46 24.92
N ILE A 61 7.93 25.72 23.80
CA ILE A 61 6.79 24.84 23.44
C ILE A 61 6.58 23.74 24.50
N PHE A 62 7.65 23.23 25.08
CA PHE A 62 7.59 22.18 26.10
C PHE A 62 7.09 22.71 27.45
N GLU A 63 7.57 23.85 27.89
CA GLU A 63 7.16 24.50 29.15
C GLU A 63 5.69 24.93 29.09
N GLU A 64 5.23 25.55 28.00
CA GLU A 64 3.80 25.85 27.79
C GLU A 64 2.93 24.58 27.84
N ALA A 65 3.42 23.47 27.28
CA ALA A 65 2.71 22.20 27.34
C ALA A 65 2.67 21.62 28.76
N GLN A 66 3.72 21.83 29.57
CA GLN A 66 3.73 21.45 30.98
C GLN A 66 2.76 22.27 31.81
N GLU A 67 2.72 23.58 31.61
CA GLU A 67 1.79 24.48 32.32
C GLU A 67 0.32 24.15 32.04
N LYS A 68 0.00 23.75 30.80
CA LYS A 68 -1.37 23.41 30.37
C LYS A 68 -1.74 21.95 30.60
N SER A 69 -0.86 21.14 31.18
CA SER A 69 -1.12 19.73 31.46
C SER A 69 -1.40 19.49 32.94
N ASP A 70 -2.54 18.88 33.24
CA ASP A 70 -2.86 18.40 34.60
C ASP A 70 -1.95 17.23 35.06
N ASN A 71 -1.15 16.66 34.15
CA ASN A 71 -0.32 15.49 34.42
C ASN A 71 1.17 15.85 34.47
N LYS A 72 1.83 15.47 35.58
CA LYS A 72 3.28 15.58 35.72
C LYS A 72 3.98 14.64 34.71
N ILE A 73 4.57 15.25 33.68
CA ILE A 73 5.74 14.80 32.91
C ILE A 73 5.52 13.69 31.85
N HIS A 74 4.59 12.73 32.03
CA HIS A 74 4.57 11.54 31.16
C HIS A 74 3.58 11.53 29.99
N ASN A 75 2.61 12.46 29.94
CA ASN A 75 1.56 12.48 28.92
C ASN A 75 1.43 13.83 28.18
N LEU A 76 2.50 14.62 28.09
CA LEU A 76 2.43 15.98 27.50
C LEU A 76 2.03 16.01 26.01
N TYR A 77 2.05 14.86 25.32
CA TYR A 77 1.50 14.71 23.97
C TYR A 77 -0.03 14.73 23.89
N THR A 78 -0.74 14.68 25.03
CA THR A 78 -2.21 14.79 25.07
C THR A 78 -2.70 16.23 25.09
N VAL A 79 -1.81 17.20 25.32
CA VAL A 79 -2.14 18.63 25.26
C VAL A 79 -2.51 19.00 23.82
N SER A 80 -3.52 19.83 23.65
CA SER A 80 -3.87 20.36 22.34
C SER A 80 -2.79 21.35 21.91
N PHE A 81 -1.84 20.93 21.08
CA PHE A 81 -0.74 21.79 20.63
C PHE A 81 -1.22 23.12 20.01
N ASN A 82 -2.41 23.16 19.41
CA ASN A 82 -2.97 24.39 18.85
C ASN A 82 -3.29 25.45 19.91
N THR A 83 -3.34 25.10 21.20
CA THR A 83 -3.50 26.05 22.30
C THR A 83 -2.15 26.57 22.81
N LEU A 84 -1.02 26.03 22.36
CA LEU A 84 0.33 26.48 22.71
C LEU A 84 0.70 27.65 21.80
N GLU A 85 1.04 28.79 22.40
CA GLU A 85 1.35 30.04 21.70
C GLU A 85 2.63 29.88 20.89
N SER A 86 3.68 29.32 21.49
CA SER A 86 4.96 29.08 20.80
C SER A 86 4.81 28.12 19.61
N TYR A 87 3.95 27.10 19.73
CA TYR A 87 3.68 26.20 18.61
C TYR A 87 2.84 26.86 17.51
N ALA A 88 1.83 27.64 17.88
CA ALA A 88 1.03 28.42 16.91
C ALA A 88 1.92 29.42 16.15
N ASN A 89 2.85 30.07 16.86
CA ASN A 89 3.86 30.96 16.28
C ASN A 89 4.80 30.20 15.34
N LEU A 90 5.27 29.00 15.68
CA LEU A 90 6.03 28.15 14.76
C LEU A 90 5.24 27.82 13.49
N LEU A 91 3.94 27.47 13.61
CA LEU A 91 3.12 27.10 12.46
C LEU A 91 2.89 28.26 11.48
N SER A 92 2.82 29.50 11.99
CA SER A 92 2.65 30.72 11.19
C SER A 92 3.93 31.14 10.45
N LYS A 93 5.11 30.63 10.84
CA LYS A 93 6.38 30.89 10.15
C LYS A 93 6.42 30.32 8.73
N HIS A 94 7.40 30.82 7.97
CA HIS A 94 7.71 30.35 6.62
C HIS A 94 7.97 28.84 6.57
N GLN A 95 7.71 28.22 5.42
CA GLN A 95 7.82 26.76 5.25
C GLN A 95 9.26 26.25 5.47
N ASP A 96 10.26 27.04 5.11
CA ASP A 96 11.68 26.69 5.31
C ASP A 96 12.09 26.68 6.78
N TYR A 97 11.57 27.63 7.58
CA TYR A 97 11.83 27.66 9.03
C TYR A 97 11.29 26.40 9.71
N LYS A 98 10.07 25.99 9.34
CA LYS A 98 9.46 24.74 9.82
C LYS A 98 10.24 23.49 9.38
N ARG A 99 10.76 23.48 8.15
CA ARG A 99 11.65 22.41 7.65
C ARG A 99 12.92 22.33 8.47
N GLN A 100 13.63 23.44 8.66
CA GLN A 100 14.86 23.47 9.46
C GLN A 100 14.62 23.03 10.90
N PHE A 101 13.54 23.51 11.53
CA PHE A 101 13.17 23.08 12.88
C PHE A 101 12.85 21.58 12.96
N LEU A 102 12.15 21.01 11.97
CA LEU A 102 11.92 19.57 11.87
C LEU A 102 13.24 18.78 11.81
N LEU A 103 14.18 19.21 10.96
CA LEU A 103 15.48 18.55 10.81
C LEU A 103 16.31 18.65 12.10
N TYR A 104 16.27 19.81 12.78
CA TYR A 104 16.86 20.00 14.10
C TYR A 104 16.32 18.99 15.12
N LEU A 105 15.00 18.84 15.23
CA LEU A 105 14.38 17.89 16.16
C LEU A 105 14.83 16.44 15.91
N ILE A 106 14.99 16.06 14.65
CA ILE A 106 15.42 14.71 14.26
C ILE A 106 16.91 14.51 14.55
N GLN A 107 17.75 15.51 14.30
CA GLN A 107 19.17 15.47 14.64
C GLN A 107 19.37 15.30 16.14
N GLU A 108 18.61 16.02 16.96
CA GLU A 108 18.59 15.90 18.41
C GLU A 108 18.25 14.47 18.89
N LEU A 109 17.30 13.82 18.21
CA LEU A 109 16.93 12.43 18.49
C LEU A 109 18.03 11.43 18.10
N LEU A 110 18.76 11.69 17.00
CA LEU A 110 19.89 10.87 16.53
C LEU A 110 21.09 10.96 17.48
N ASN A 111 21.47 12.17 17.89
CA ASN A 111 22.60 12.41 18.81
C ASN A 111 22.43 11.61 20.12
N ARG A 112 21.19 11.47 20.60
CA ARG A 112 20.86 10.65 21.77
C ARG A 112 21.07 9.16 21.55
N LYS A 113 20.78 8.62 20.36
CA LYS A 113 20.93 7.19 20.05
C LYS A 113 22.39 6.77 20.05
N ASN A 114 23.28 7.62 19.53
CA ASN A 114 24.71 7.36 19.44
C ASN A 114 25.43 7.38 20.80
N ASN A 115 24.90 8.13 21.77
CA ASN A 115 25.47 8.22 23.12
C ASN A 115 25.06 7.09 24.08
N LYS A 116 24.35 6.06 23.62
CA LYS A 116 23.88 4.93 24.46
C LYS A 116 24.99 3.96 24.91
N GLY A 117 26.25 4.17 24.51
CA GLY A 117 27.41 3.38 24.95
C GLY A 117 27.80 3.58 26.42
N ASN A 118 27.37 4.67 27.06
CA ASN A 118 27.67 4.93 28.47
C ASN A 118 26.41 4.72 29.32
N TYR A 119 26.11 3.47 29.61
CA TYR A 119 25.24 3.12 30.73
C TYR A 119 25.86 3.69 32.01
N PHE A 120 25.10 4.54 32.71
CA PHE A 120 25.09 4.78 34.17
C PHE A 120 24.91 6.24 34.63
N PHE A 121 25.00 7.25 33.77
CA PHE A 121 24.60 8.62 34.15
C PHE A 121 23.93 9.34 32.97
N LYS A 122 22.64 9.12 32.77
CA LYS A 122 21.86 9.93 31.83
C LYS A 122 21.57 11.28 32.51
N ARG A 123 22.16 12.36 31.99
CA ARG A 123 21.55 13.68 32.12
C ARG A 123 20.08 13.54 31.71
N GLU A 124 19.16 13.95 32.56
CA GLU A 124 17.76 14.10 32.17
C GLU A 124 17.74 15.07 30.98
N ASP A 125 17.36 14.59 29.80
CA ASP A 125 17.13 15.48 28.67
C ASP A 125 16.08 16.51 29.10
N LYS A 126 16.37 17.81 29.00
CA LYS A 126 15.43 18.88 29.37
C LYS A 126 14.06 18.70 28.70
N VAL A 127 14.04 18.19 27.47
CA VAL A 127 12.82 17.85 26.73
C VAL A 127 12.81 16.36 26.37
N PRO A 128 11.80 15.58 26.84
CA PRO A 128 11.69 14.16 26.55
C PRO A 128 11.60 13.83 25.05
N ALA A 129 12.27 12.77 24.62
CA ALA A 129 12.26 12.34 23.22
C ALA A 129 10.85 12.09 22.66
N ASN A 130 9.93 11.51 23.44
CA ASN A 130 8.55 11.28 22.99
C ASN A 130 7.82 12.59 22.64
N PHE A 131 8.12 13.68 23.35
CA PHE A 131 7.58 15.00 23.02
C PHE A 131 8.16 15.53 21.70
N LYS A 132 9.48 15.44 21.52
CA LYS A 132 10.14 15.80 20.26
C LYS A 132 9.55 15.02 19.06
N LEU A 133 9.28 13.73 19.25
CA LEU A 133 8.66 12.86 18.22
C LEU A 133 7.23 13.28 17.86
N GLU A 134 6.40 13.59 18.87
CA GLU A 134 5.05 14.09 18.63
C GLU A 134 5.08 15.43 17.89
N LEU A 135 6.00 16.31 18.26
CA LEU A 135 6.21 17.59 17.59
C LEU A 135 6.66 17.40 16.12
N CYS A 136 7.58 16.48 15.84
CA CYS A 136 7.94 16.09 14.46
C CYS A 136 6.70 15.65 13.67
N ASN A 137 5.87 14.76 14.23
CA ASN A 137 4.66 14.27 13.58
C ASN A 137 3.66 15.37 13.27
N ARG A 138 3.57 16.39 14.13
CA ARG A 138 2.69 17.55 13.94
C ARG A 138 3.22 18.50 12.88
N ILE A 139 4.52 18.80 12.89
CA ILE A 139 5.15 19.62 11.85
C ILE A 139 5.02 18.95 10.48
N LEU A 140 5.24 17.63 10.39
CA LEU A 140 5.03 16.83 9.18
C LEU A 140 3.57 16.84 8.68
N LYS A 141 2.58 17.13 9.54
CA LYS A 141 1.18 17.31 9.11
C LYS A 141 0.88 18.73 8.61
N SER A 142 1.76 19.68 8.90
CA SER A 142 1.64 21.07 8.45
C SER A 142 2.15 21.26 7.02
N LYS A 143 1.93 22.46 6.45
CA LYS A 143 2.50 22.84 5.15
C LYS A 143 4.00 23.12 5.29
N ILE A 144 4.80 22.21 4.77
CA ILE A 144 6.26 22.30 4.68
C ILE A 144 6.70 21.97 3.26
N LYS A 145 7.83 22.51 2.80
CA LYS A 145 8.44 22.16 1.52
C LYS A 145 9.73 21.39 1.77
N LEU A 146 9.69 20.08 1.54
CA LEU A 146 10.84 19.21 1.65
C LEU A 146 11.59 19.14 0.31
N ILE A 147 12.90 18.95 0.38
CA ILE A 147 13.79 18.72 -0.76
C ILE A 147 14.36 17.29 -0.72
N ASP A 148 15.00 16.86 -1.82
CA ASP A 148 15.58 15.51 -1.94
C ASP A 148 16.40 15.06 -0.73
N LYS A 149 17.32 15.92 -0.27
CA LYS A 149 18.18 15.64 0.88
C LYS A 149 17.38 15.38 2.16
N ASP A 150 16.26 16.08 2.35
CA ASP A 150 15.41 15.87 3.52
C ASP A 150 14.74 14.51 3.47
N PHE A 151 14.26 14.07 2.29
CA PHE A 151 13.64 12.75 2.14
C PHE A 151 14.66 11.63 2.39
N ILE A 152 15.88 11.76 1.86
CA ILE A 152 16.97 10.82 2.13
C ILE A 152 17.21 10.72 3.64
N PHE A 153 17.35 11.87 4.31
CA PHE A 153 17.57 11.94 5.75
C PHE A 153 16.41 11.32 6.55
N LEU A 154 15.16 11.67 6.23
CA LEU A 154 13.96 11.20 6.91
C LEU A 154 13.75 9.68 6.75
N ILE A 155 13.98 9.14 5.55
CA ILE A 155 13.85 7.71 5.27
C ILE A 155 14.94 6.91 5.99
N ASN A 156 16.19 7.40 5.98
CA ASN A 156 17.28 6.77 6.71
C ASN A 156 17.04 6.81 8.22
N PHE A 157 16.59 7.96 8.75
CA PHE A 157 16.18 8.07 10.16
C PHE A 157 15.11 7.04 10.51
N TRP A 158 14.07 6.89 9.68
CA TRP A 158 13.01 5.93 9.92
C TRP A 158 13.51 4.48 9.89
N LYS A 159 14.36 4.15 8.90
CA LYS A 159 14.98 2.82 8.74
C LYS A 159 15.79 2.42 9.99
N GLU A 160 16.52 3.36 10.57
CA GLU A 160 17.39 3.14 11.74
C GLU A 160 16.65 3.12 13.08
N SER A 161 15.55 3.86 13.20
CA SER A 161 14.91 4.14 14.49
C SER A 161 13.76 3.19 14.87
N TYR A 162 13.36 2.27 13.97
CA TYR A 162 12.18 1.41 14.10
C TYR A 162 10.85 2.24 14.21
N PRO A 163 9.65 1.69 13.92
CA PRO A 163 8.49 2.42 13.40
C PRO A 163 7.73 3.30 14.40
N PHE A 164 8.24 3.50 15.62
CA PHE A 164 7.51 4.20 16.68
C PHE A 164 7.80 5.70 16.78
N GLN A 165 8.65 6.23 15.90
CA GLN A 165 9.24 7.56 16.11
C GLN A 165 8.61 8.64 15.20
N CYS A 166 8.66 8.49 13.88
CA CYS A 166 8.06 9.44 12.94
C CYS A 166 7.07 8.76 11.99
N SER A 167 5.98 9.46 11.66
CA SER A 167 4.93 8.97 10.78
C SER A 167 5.44 8.84 9.35
N LEU A 168 5.76 7.61 8.95
CA LEU A 168 6.15 7.31 7.57
C LEU A 168 5.06 7.71 6.58
N LYS A 169 3.79 7.59 6.96
CA LYS A 169 2.66 8.06 6.13
C LYS A 169 2.75 9.55 5.80
N SER A 170 3.09 10.39 6.78
CA SER A 170 3.25 11.84 6.54
C SER A 170 4.45 12.12 5.65
N ILE A 171 5.59 11.46 5.88
CA ILE A 171 6.80 11.60 5.05
C ILE A 171 6.47 11.24 3.58
N ILE A 172 5.79 10.11 3.37
CA ILE A 172 5.46 9.62 2.03
C ILE A 172 4.35 10.44 1.37
N LYS A 173 3.47 11.09 2.14
CA LYS A 173 2.53 12.08 1.61
C LYS A 173 3.28 13.25 0.96
N HIS A 174 4.24 13.84 1.69
CA HIS A 174 5.09 14.92 1.14
C HIS A 174 5.93 14.44 -0.05
N LEU A 175 6.47 13.22 0.01
CA LEU A 175 7.25 12.66 -1.09
C LEU A 175 6.41 12.52 -2.37
N LYS A 176 5.14 12.10 -2.28
CA LYS A 176 4.22 12.06 -3.42
C LYS A 176 3.96 13.44 -4.00
N GLU A 177 3.73 14.43 -3.14
CA GLU A 177 3.48 15.80 -3.57
C GLU A 177 4.71 16.36 -4.29
N PHE A 178 5.90 16.13 -3.73
CA PHE A 178 7.18 16.48 -4.32
C PHE A 178 7.40 15.78 -5.67
N SER A 179 7.26 14.45 -5.73
CA SER A 179 7.52 13.66 -6.96
C SER A 179 6.57 13.98 -8.13
N ASN A 180 5.43 14.60 -7.86
CA ASN A 180 4.49 15.03 -8.89
C ASN A 180 4.82 16.42 -9.46
N GLN A 181 5.63 17.20 -8.75
CA GLN A 181 6.01 18.58 -9.10
C GLN A 181 7.44 18.65 -9.63
N ASP A 182 8.33 17.89 -9.00
CA ASP A 182 9.76 17.92 -9.19
C ASP A 182 10.29 16.52 -9.55
N LYS A 183 11.35 16.48 -10.36
CA LYS A 183 12.09 15.25 -10.64
C LYS A 183 12.90 14.85 -9.40
N ILE A 184 12.78 13.59 -8.97
CA ILE A 184 13.62 13.05 -7.89
C ILE A 184 15.04 12.73 -8.41
N SER A 185 16.07 13.02 -7.62
CA SER A 185 17.44 12.62 -7.93
C SER A 185 17.65 11.11 -7.88
N ASP A 186 18.69 10.65 -8.57
CA ASP A 186 19.12 9.25 -8.56
C ASP A 186 19.50 8.79 -7.14
N GLU A 187 20.03 9.68 -6.30
CA GLU A 187 20.37 9.40 -4.90
C GLU A 187 19.11 9.09 -4.07
N LEU A 188 18.07 9.92 -4.20
CA LEU A 188 16.79 9.67 -3.54
C LEU A 188 16.13 8.41 -4.08
N GLU A 189 16.13 8.19 -5.40
CA GLU A 189 15.58 6.95 -6.00
C GLU A 189 16.28 5.71 -5.44
N ASN A 190 17.61 5.69 -5.38
CA ASN A 190 18.40 4.60 -4.82
C ASN A 190 18.10 4.37 -3.33
N THR A 191 17.93 5.46 -2.57
CA THR A 191 17.54 5.39 -1.16
C THR A 191 16.17 4.75 -0.98
N LEU A 192 15.17 5.15 -1.79
CA LEU A 192 13.83 4.58 -1.77
C LEU A 192 13.82 3.11 -2.21
N ALA A 193 14.58 2.75 -3.25
CA ALA A 193 14.72 1.38 -3.71
C ALA A 193 15.39 0.47 -2.66
N SER A 194 16.42 0.98 -1.98
CA SER A 194 17.06 0.30 -0.83
C SER A 194 16.09 0.15 0.33
N PHE A 195 15.32 1.20 0.63
CA PHE A 195 14.32 1.18 1.69
C PHE A 195 13.25 0.12 1.45
N LEU A 196 12.72 -0.02 0.22
CA LEU A 196 11.76 -1.06 -0.16
C LEU A 196 12.28 -2.49 0.06
N ARG A 197 13.60 -2.71 0.00
CA ARG A 197 14.24 -4.01 0.26
C ARG A 197 14.62 -4.21 1.72
N SER A 198 14.57 -3.14 2.52
CA SER A 198 15.06 -3.16 3.89
C SER A 198 14.17 -3.98 4.82
N LYS A 199 14.81 -4.68 5.75
CA LYS A 199 14.18 -5.38 6.88
C LYS A 199 13.18 -4.49 7.64
N ALA A 200 13.44 -3.18 7.72
CA ALA A 200 12.61 -2.21 8.42
C ALA A 200 11.18 -2.13 7.87
N ILE A 201 10.99 -2.14 6.54
CA ILE A 201 9.65 -2.09 5.94
C ILE A 201 9.10 -3.49 5.63
N THR A 202 9.96 -4.46 5.31
CA THR A 202 9.54 -5.81 4.91
C THR A 202 9.06 -6.65 6.08
N TYR A 203 9.64 -6.50 7.28
CA TYR A 203 9.19 -7.23 8.48
C TYR A 203 8.00 -6.59 9.20
N LEU A 204 7.63 -5.35 8.85
CA LEU A 204 6.50 -4.62 9.42
C LEU A 204 5.28 -4.64 8.50
N TYR A 205 5.03 -5.74 7.78
CA TYR A 205 3.89 -5.86 6.88
C TYR A 205 2.56 -5.89 7.65
N LEU A 206 2.18 -4.73 8.18
CA LEU A 206 0.88 -4.37 8.68
C LEU A 206 0.11 -3.75 7.51
N ASP A 207 -1.20 -4.02 7.42
CA ASP A 207 -2.09 -3.39 6.44
C ASP A 207 -1.91 -1.87 6.37
N GLU A 208 -1.51 -1.27 7.49
CA GLU A 208 -1.24 0.15 7.64
C GLU A 208 -0.11 0.69 6.74
N TYR A 209 0.91 -0.13 6.45
CA TYR A 209 2.09 0.27 5.66
C TYR A 209 2.07 -0.26 4.22
N SER A 210 1.12 -1.12 3.86
CA SER A 210 0.97 -1.61 2.48
C SER A 210 0.74 -0.48 1.47
N ASP A 211 -0.03 0.55 1.86
CA ASP A 211 -0.26 1.74 1.04
C ASP A 211 1.00 2.57 0.87
N VAL A 212 1.77 2.71 1.95
CA VAL A 212 3.04 3.43 1.96
C VAL A 212 4.04 2.73 1.03
N TYR A 213 4.17 1.41 1.17
CA TYR A 213 5.06 0.60 0.34
C TYR A 213 4.69 0.72 -1.15
N SER A 214 3.42 0.54 -1.49
CA SER A 214 2.90 0.67 -2.86
C SER A 214 3.16 2.07 -3.44
N SER A 215 3.09 3.10 -2.59
CA SER A 215 3.34 4.49 -2.98
C SER A 215 4.79 4.74 -3.35
N ILE A 216 5.72 4.26 -2.53
CA ILE A 216 7.16 4.39 -2.80
C ILE A 216 7.52 3.62 -4.08
N GLN A 217 6.99 2.40 -4.24
CA GLN A 217 7.18 1.62 -5.48
C GLN A 217 6.70 2.37 -6.73
N ARG A 218 5.53 3.01 -6.65
CA ARG A 218 4.97 3.80 -7.77
C ARG A 218 5.86 5.00 -8.11
N ILE A 219 6.38 5.72 -7.10
CA ILE A 219 7.30 6.86 -7.30
C ILE A 219 8.58 6.40 -7.99
N VAL A 220 9.22 5.35 -7.49
CA VAL A 220 10.43 4.77 -8.09
C VAL A 220 10.17 4.33 -9.54
N PHE A 221 9.04 3.67 -9.81
CA PHE A 221 8.71 3.25 -11.17
C PHE A 221 8.46 4.42 -12.13
N ASN A 222 7.78 5.47 -11.68
CA ASN A 222 7.52 6.63 -12.52
C ASN A 222 8.83 7.33 -12.89
N ASN A 223 9.74 7.53 -11.93
CA ASN A 223 11.04 8.16 -12.20
C ASN A 223 11.88 7.33 -13.17
N PHE A 224 11.91 6.01 -13.00
CA PHE A 224 12.59 5.09 -13.93
C PHE A 224 12.03 5.18 -15.36
N ILE A 225 10.72 5.36 -15.51
CA ILE A 225 10.09 5.51 -16.84
C ILE A 225 10.47 6.86 -17.47
N GLU A 226 10.44 7.95 -16.69
CA GLU A 226 10.82 9.29 -17.16
C GLU A 226 12.30 9.36 -17.58
N ALA A 227 13.19 8.71 -16.81
CA ALA A 227 14.61 8.63 -17.13
C ALA A 227 14.89 7.98 -18.49
N GLN A 228 14.01 7.08 -18.96
CA GLN A 228 14.15 6.43 -20.26
C GLN A 228 13.74 7.28 -21.46
N LYS A 229 13.24 8.52 -21.26
CA LYS A 229 12.88 9.48 -22.32
C LYS A 229 12.15 8.85 -23.53
N LYS A 230 11.18 7.97 -23.27
CA LYS A 230 10.41 7.34 -24.35
C LYS A 230 9.34 8.29 -24.85
N ASP A 231 9.19 8.41 -26.17
CA ASP A 231 8.12 9.18 -26.81
C ASP A 231 6.72 8.76 -26.31
N PHE A 232 6.60 7.50 -25.85
CA PHE A 232 5.39 6.94 -25.25
C PHE A 232 5.72 6.21 -23.94
N PRO A 233 5.56 6.86 -22.76
CA PRO A 233 5.78 6.19 -21.49
C PRO A 233 4.75 5.05 -21.33
N VAL A 234 5.26 3.84 -21.13
CA VAL A 234 4.47 2.63 -20.93
C VAL A 234 4.16 2.50 -19.45
N PHE A 235 2.89 2.69 -19.08
CA PHE A 235 2.43 2.44 -17.73
C PHE A 235 2.76 1.00 -17.31
N LYS A 236 3.47 0.89 -16.19
CA LYS A 236 3.88 -0.38 -15.58
C LYS A 236 3.10 -0.59 -14.29
N LEU A 237 2.48 -1.75 -14.16
CA LEU A 237 1.73 -2.14 -12.96
C LEU A 237 2.69 -2.42 -11.80
N LEU A 238 2.23 -2.20 -10.57
CA LEU A 238 2.99 -2.57 -9.38
C LEU A 238 3.29 -4.08 -9.36
N THR A 239 4.48 -4.45 -8.89
CA THR A 239 4.99 -5.83 -8.98
C THR A 239 4.42 -6.72 -7.88
N ASP A 240 3.37 -7.46 -8.22
CA ASP A 240 2.86 -8.60 -7.45
C ASP A 240 2.55 -9.79 -8.39
N TYR A 241 1.88 -10.83 -7.89
CA TYR A 241 1.49 -12.01 -8.68
C TYR A 241 0.75 -11.67 -9.98
N PHE A 242 -0.12 -10.65 -9.98
CA PHE A 242 -0.90 -10.21 -11.12
C PHE A 242 -0.15 -9.19 -11.96
N GLY A 243 0.42 -8.16 -11.34
CA GLY A 243 1.14 -7.09 -12.02
C GLY A 243 2.36 -7.61 -12.79
N ASN A 244 3.09 -8.58 -12.26
CA ASN A 244 4.20 -9.22 -12.97
C ASN A 244 3.72 -9.91 -14.27
N TYR A 245 2.61 -10.65 -14.21
CA TYR A 245 2.03 -11.30 -15.37
C TYR A 245 1.54 -10.29 -16.41
N ALA A 246 0.79 -9.28 -15.97
CA ALA A 246 0.26 -8.22 -16.82
C ALA A 246 1.40 -7.45 -17.52
N ASN A 247 2.43 -7.05 -16.78
CA ASN A 247 3.61 -6.39 -17.32
C ASN A 247 4.33 -7.25 -18.37
N GLN A 248 4.48 -8.55 -18.14
CA GLN A 248 5.06 -9.47 -19.13
C GLN A 248 4.20 -9.58 -20.40
N ARG A 249 2.87 -9.61 -20.26
CA ARG A 249 1.96 -9.63 -21.41
C ARG A 249 2.05 -8.35 -22.22
N ILE A 250 2.03 -7.18 -21.57
CA ILE A 250 2.18 -5.87 -22.21
C ILE A 250 3.53 -5.75 -22.91
N LYS A 251 4.62 -6.25 -22.30
CA LYS A 251 5.97 -6.21 -22.89
C LYS A 251 6.05 -6.94 -24.24
N LYS A 252 5.28 -8.02 -24.40
CA LYS A 252 5.23 -8.86 -25.64
C LYS A 252 4.39 -8.26 -26.77
N LEU A 253 3.67 -7.16 -26.52
CA LEU A 253 2.89 -6.48 -27.55
C LEU A 253 3.78 -5.59 -28.42
N GLY A 254 3.38 -5.40 -29.69
CA GLY A 254 3.96 -4.38 -30.56
C GLY A 254 3.77 -2.97 -29.99
N GLU A 255 4.64 -2.02 -30.34
CA GLU A 255 4.74 -0.71 -29.66
C GLU A 255 3.42 0.06 -29.60
N LYS A 256 2.70 0.16 -30.72
CA LYS A 256 1.41 0.85 -30.79
C LYS A 256 0.37 0.22 -29.87
N SER A 257 0.26 -1.11 -29.87
CA SER A 257 -0.65 -1.82 -28.96
C SER A 257 -0.22 -1.67 -27.50
N LYS A 258 1.08 -1.81 -27.21
CA LYS A 258 1.65 -1.63 -25.88
C LYS A 258 1.26 -0.29 -25.28
N TYR A 259 1.39 0.79 -26.06
CA TYR A 259 0.96 2.12 -25.64
C TYR A 259 -0.54 2.15 -25.32
N TYR A 260 -1.41 1.70 -26.21
CA TYR A 260 -2.86 1.76 -25.99
C TYR A 260 -3.31 0.94 -24.77
N TYR A 261 -2.83 -0.30 -24.62
CA TYR A 261 -3.15 -1.11 -23.45
C TYR A 261 -2.64 -0.47 -22.16
N SER A 262 -1.42 0.08 -22.16
CA SER A 262 -0.89 0.81 -21.00
C SER A 262 -1.73 2.05 -20.66
N GLN A 263 -2.20 2.80 -21.66
CA GLN A 263 -3.07 3.96 -21.43
C GLN A 263 -4.43 3.56 -20.85
N ILE A 264 -5.02 2.45 -21.32
CA ILE A 264 -6.26 1.91 -20.75
C ILE A 264 -6.03 1.55 -19.28
N LEU A 265 -4.97 0.78 -18.98
CA LEU A 265 -4.69 0.32 -17.61
C LEU A 265 -4.34 1.47 -16.66
N TYR A 266 -3.59 2.47 -17.13
CA TYR A 266 -3.30 3.70 -16.37
C TYR A 266 -4.57 4.48 -16.03
N LYS A 267 -5.48 4.62 -16.99
CA LYS A 267 -6.75 5.29 -16.73
C LYS A 267 -7.52 4.51 -15.67
N VAL A 268 -7.74 3.22 -15.90
CA VAL A 268 -8.47 2.36 -14.97
C VAL A 268 -7.90 2.39 -13.55
N CYS A 269 -6.57 2.36 -13.38
CA CYS A 269 -5.95 2.31 -12.05
C CYS A 269 -6.15 3.59 -11.22
N ASN A 270 -6.33 4.73 -11.88
CA ASN A 270 -6.43 6.04 -11.25
C ASN A 270 -7.85 6.36 -10.74
N PHE A 271 -8.84 5.51 -11.02
CA PHE A 271 -10.20 5.73 -10.51
C PHE A 271 -10.41 5.04 -9.16
N SER A 272 -10.88 5.83 -8.19
CA SER A 272 -11.12 5.41 -6.82
C SER A 272 -12.36 4.51 -6.68
N ASN A 273 -13.33 4.67 -7.57
CA ASN A 273 -14.61 3.95 -7.52
C ASN A 273 -14.64 2.82 -8.55
N TYR A 274 -14.64 1.58 -8.07
CA TYR A 274 -14.82 0.34 -8.84
C TYR A 274 -16.11 0.31 -9.69
N TYR A 275 -17.01 1.27 -9.46
CA TYR A 275 -18.37 1.30 -9.99
C TYR A 275 -18.57 2.28 -11.15
N ARG A 276 -17.68 3.25 -11.37
CA ARG A 276 -17.86 4.23 -12.46
C ARG A 276 -16.55 4.94 -12.81
N ILE A 277 -16.29 5.02 -14.11
CA ILE A 277 -15.21 5.84 -14.68
C ILE A 277 -15.79 7.20 -15.07
N PRO A 278 -15.08 8.33 -14.83
CA PRO A 278 -15.49 9.64 -15.32
C PRO A 278 -15.71 9.62 -16.83
N GLU A 279 -16.78 10.25 -17.30
CA GLU A 279 -17.23 10.20 -18.70
C GLU A 279 -16.11 10.55 -19.69
N LYS A 280 -15.32 11.59 -19.40
CA LYS A 280 -14.18 12.00 -20.23
C LYS A 280 -13.13 10.88 -20.41
N ASP A 281 -12.88 10.10 -19.38
CA ASP A 281 -11.92 9.00 -19.45
C ASP A 281 -12.54 7.74 -20.02
N ASP A 282 -13.84 7.51 -19.78
CA ASP A 282 -14.59 6.41 -20.39
C ASP A 282 -14.62 6.54 -21.92
N ILE A 283 -14.93 7.72 -22.44
CA ILE A 283 -14.87 8.04 -23.88
C ILE A 283 -13.48 7.73 -24.45
N LYS A 284 -12.41 8.15 -23.76
CA LYS A 284 -11.04 7.90 -24.20
C LYS A 284 -10.68 6.41 -24.18
N ILE A 285 -11.12 5.68 -23.17
CA ILE A 285 -10.88 4.23 -23.11
C ILE A 285 -11.62 3.53 -24.25
N ASN A 286 -12.88 3.88 -24.50
CA ASN A 286 -13.65 3.30 -25.60
C ASN A 286 -12.99 3.57 -26.96
N GLN A 287 -12.49 4.79 -27.21
CA GLN A 287 -11.72 5.12 -28.42
C GLN A 287 -10.43 4.27 -28.55
N LEU A 288 -9.71 4.05 -27.44
CA LEU A 288 -8.53 3.19 -27.44
C LEU A 288 -8.88 1.73 -27.72
N ILE A 289 -9.99 1.23 -27.18
CA ILE A 289 -10.47 -0.13 -27.41
C ILE A 289 -10.91 -0.33 -28.86
N GLU A 290 -11.63 0.64 -29.43
CA GLU A 290 -12.00 0.65 -30.86
C GLU A 290 -10.74 0.62 -31.74
N THR A 291 -9.72 1.42 -31.40
CA THR A 291 -8.45 1.45 -32.12
C THR A 291 -7.69 0.12 -32.04
N ILE A 292 -7.75 -0.56 -30.90
CA ILE A 292 -7.15 -1.90 -30.72
C ILE A 292 -7.96 -2.98 -31.47
N GLY A 293 -9.28 -2.82 -31.52
CA GLY A 293 -10.26 -3.82 -31.91
C GLY A 293 -10.85 -4.56 -30.69
N VAL A 294 -12.18 -4.57 -30.58
CA VAL A 294 -12.94 -5.13 -29.45
C VAL A 294 -12.56 -6.60 -29.19
N ASP A 295 -12.42 -7.43 -30.23
CA ASP A 295 -12.06 -8.84 -30.06
C ASP A 295 -10.67 -9.05 -29.43
N ARG A 296 -9.70 -8.23 -29.85
CA ARG A 296 -8.34 -8.29 -29.29
C ARG A 296 -8.34 -7.83 -27.84
N PHE A 297 -9.07 -6.75 -27.54
CA PHE A 297 -9.25 -6.26 -26.18
C PHE A 297 -9.95 -7.30 -25.29
N ASN A 298 -10.99 -7.96 -25.80
CA ASN A 298 -11.71 -9.01 -25.09
C ASN A 298 -10.82 -10.21 -24.79
N LYS A 299 -9.97 -10.63 -25.73
CA LYS A 299 -8.97 -11.69 -25.49
C LYS A 299 -7.97 -11.28 -24.41
N PHE A 300 -7.44 -10.07 -24.49
CA PHE A 300 -6.50 -9.55 -23.50
C PHE A 300 -7.14 -9.44 -22.10
N SER A 301 -8.38 -8.94 -22.03
CA SER A 301 -9.17 -8.84 -20.80
C SER A 301 -9.42 -10.21 -20.18
N TYR A 302 -9.81 -11.20 -20.99
CA TYR A 302 -9.98 -12.57 -20.53
C TYR A 302 -8.69 -13.14 -19.93
N ASP A 303 -7.55 -12.95 -20.60
CA ASP A 303 -6.25 -13.45 -20.13
C ASP A 303 -5.83 -12.82 -18.79
N LEU A 304 -6.13 -11.52 -18.58
CA LEU A 304 -5.86 -10.84 -17.31
C LEU A 304 -6.82 -11.28 -16.22
N LEU A 305 -8.13 -11.35 -16.49
CA LEU A 305 -9.11 -11.83 -15.53
C LEU A 305 -8.87 -13.29 -15.15
N LYS A 306 -8.38 -14.11 -16.07
CA LYS A 306 -7.98 -15.48 -15.77
C LYS A 306 -6.84 -15.51 -14.76
N ARG A 307 -5.82 -14.66 -14.95
CA ARG A 307 -4.72 -14.54 -13.98
C ARG A 307 -5.20 -14.06 -12.61
N ALA A 308 -6.15 -13.12 -12.56
CA ALA A 308 -6.73 -12.65 -11.32
C ALA A 308 -7.56 -13.74 -10.65
N ALA A 309 -8.39 -14.47 -11.40
CA ALA A 309 -9.14 -15.62 -10.90
C ALA A 309 -8.18 -16.68 -10.34
N ASP A 310 -7.09 -16.99 -11.03
CA ASP A 310 -6.06 -17.95 -10.60
C ASP A 310 -5.09 -17.39 -9.53
N TYR A 311 -5.48 -16.37 -8.76
CA TYR A 311 -4.60 -15.72 -7.78
C TYR A 311 -4.03 -16.71 -6.75
N LYS A 312 -2.73 -16.65 -6.51
CA LYS A 312 -2.06 -17.43 -5.48
C LYS A 312 -1.11 -16.49 -4.75
N PRO A 313 -1.42 -16.08 -3.51
CA PRO A 313 -0.54 -15.18 -2.79
C PRO A 313 0.80 -15.86 -2.54
N ARG A 314 1.88 -15.09 -2.66
CA ARG A 314 3.20 -15.56 -2.26
C ARG A 314 3.23 -15.65 -0.73
N LEU A 315 3.71 -16.76 -0.21
CA LEU A 315 3.85 -16.96 1.23
C LEU A 315 5.21 -16.42 1.69
N ILE A 316 5.21 -15.40 2.55
CA ILE A 316 6.41 -14.77 3.11
C ILE A 316 6.61 -15.28 4.53
N LYS A 317 7.81 -15.79 4.84
CA LYS A 317 8.19 -16.24 6.18
C LYS A 317 8.75 -15.07 7.00
N PHE A 318 8.23 -14.88 8.21
CA PHE A 318 8.73 -13.93 9.20
C PHE A 318 9.32 -14.72 10.36
N ASN A 319 10.56 -14.43 10.72
CA ASN A 319 11.19 -14.98 11.92
C ASN A 319 11.18 -13.89 12.99
N ARG A 320 10.43 -14.10 14.08
CA ARG A 320 10.47 -13.18 15.22
C ARG A 320 11.54 -13.65 16.21
N LYS A 321 12.70 -12.99 16.23
CA LYS A 321 13.61 -13.12 17.38
C LYS A 321 13.09 -12.26 18.53
N ILE A 322 12.48 -12.90 19.52
CA ILE A 322 12.19 -12.26 20.81
C ILE A 322 13.48 -12.31 21.63
N ALA A 323 13.99 -11.16 22.07
CA ALA A 323 15.19 -11.11 22.91
C ALA A 323 14.98 -11.98 24.17
N GLY A 324 15.84 -12.99 24.33
CA GLY A 324 15.83 -13.89 25.49
C GLY A 324 15.01 -15.18 25.36
N ALA A 325 14.29 -15.40 24.26
CA ALA A 325 13.59 -16.66 24.00
C ALA A 325 14.00 -17.25 22.64
N ILE A 326 14.49 -18.49 22.65
CA ILE A 326 14.71 -19.33 21.47
C ILE A 326 13.33 -19.85 21.01
N LEU A 327 12.47 -18.95 20.57
CA LEU A 327 11.25 -19.30 19.87
C LEU A 327 11.35 -18.66 18.49
N ASP A 328 11.88 -19.44 17.54
CA ASP A 328 11.81 -19.12 16.12
C ASP A 328 10.38 -19.36 15.63
N ASP A 329 9.46 -18.48 16.04
CA ASP A 329 8.12 -18.49 15.48
C ASP A 329 8.23 -18.03 14.02
N THR A 330 8.09 -18.98 13.11
CA THR A 330 7.98 -18.74 11.66
C THR A 330 6.52 -18.44 11.35
N TYR A 331 6.18 -17.17 11.13
CA TYR A 331 4.87 -16.79 10.63
C TYR A 331 4.90 -16.75 9.12
N VAL A 332 3.90 -17.35 8.47
CA VAL A 332 3.74 -17.29 7.02
C VAL A 332 2.62 -16.29 6.72
N PHE A 333 2.95 -15.17 6.07
CA PHE A 333 1.98 -14.17 5.64
C PHE A 333 1.80 -14.21 4.12
N PRO A 334 0.56 -14.26 3.60
CA PRO A 334 0.30 -14.13 2.18
C PRO A 334 0.54 -12.69 1.73
N GLU A 335 1.43 -12.48 0.76
CA GLU A 335 1.57 -11.20 0.06
C GLU A 335 0.25 -10.91 -0.69
N PRO A 336 -0.50 -9.85 -0.33
CA PRO A 336 -1.74 -9.49 -1.00
C PRO A 336 -1.48 -8.84 -2.36
N MET A 337 -2.51 -8.79 -3.20
CA MET A 337 -2.48 -8.01 -4.43
C MET A 337 -2.50 -6.52 -4.07
N HIS A 338 -1.69 -5.72 -4.76
CA HIS A 338 -1.69 -4.27 -4.55
C HIS A 338 -3.08 -3.68 -4.85
N LYS A 339 -3.51 -2.72 -4.04
CA LYS A 339 -4.80 -2.02 -4.24
C LYS A 339 -4.95 -1.46 -5.65
N GLU A 340 -3.86 -0.97 -6.23
CA GLU A 340 -3.81 -0.49 -7.62
C GLU A 340 -4.17 -1.61 -8.61
N ASN A 341 -3.58 -2.80 -8.45
CA ASN A 341 -3.85 -3.95 -9.30
C ASN A 341 -5.28 -4.48 -9.10
N ILE A 342 -5.82 -4.43 -7.87
CA ILE A 342 -7.23 -4.74 -7.59
C ILE A 342 -8.16 -3.77 -8.35
N ARG A 343 -7.86 -2.47 -8.40
CA ARG A 343 -8.61 -1.48 -9.22
C ARG A 343 -8.55 -1.80 -10.71
N ILE A 344 -7.38 -2.20 -11.20
CA ILE A 344 -7.20 -2.62 -12.58
C ILE A 344 -8.10 -3.81 -12.92
N VAL A 345 -8.12 -4.85 -12.08
CA VAL A 345 -9.03 -5.99 -12.25
C VAL A 345 -10.49 -5.52 -12.30
N GLY A 346 -10.92 -4.68 -11.37
CA GLY A 346 -12.27 -4.13 -11.34
C GLY A 346 -12.66 -3.37 -12.61
N GLY A 347 -11.78 -2.53 -13.16
CA GLY A 347 -12.07 -1.84 -14.42
C GLY A 347 -12.00 -2.73 -15.67
N ILE A 348 -11.19 -3.79 -15.65
CA ILE A 348 -11.25 -4.81 -16.72
C ILE A 348 -12.61 -5.52 -16.67
N VAL A 349 -13.15 -5.83 -15.49
CA VAL A 349 -14.51 -6.39 -15.35
C VAL A 349 -15.56 -5.42 -15.89
N LEU A 350 -15.44 -4.12 -15.61
CA LEU A 350 -16.32 -3.08 -16.15
C LEU A 350 -16.38 -3.14 -17.68
N TYR A 351 -15.23 -3.10 -18.36
CA TYR A 351 -15.21 -3.10 -19.82
C TYR A 351 -15.54 -4.48 -20.42
N ALA A 352 -15.20 -5.58 -19.76
CA ALA A 352 -15.66 -6.90 -20.15
C ALA A 352 -17.21 -6.97 -20.16
N ALA A 353 -17.87 -6.29 -19.21
CA ALA A 353 -19.32 -6.19 -19.17
C ALA A 353 -19.87 -5.27 -20.27
N ALA A 354 -19.25 -4.10 -20.48
CA ALA A 354 -19.65 -3.14 -21.52
C ALA A 354 -19.61 -3.77 -22.93
N TYR A 355 -18.55 -4.53 -23.23
CA TYR A 355 -18.37 -5.22 -24.51
C TYR A 355 -18.90 -6.66 -24.53
N LYS A 356 -19.77 -7.02 -23.57
CA LYS A 356 -20.47 -8.32 -23.51
C LYS A 356 -19.56 -9.54 -23.67
N ASN A 357 -18.38 -9.50 -23.06
CA ASN A 357 -17.43 -10.62 -23.08
C ASN A 357 -17.87 -11.73 -22.13
N PHE A 358 -18.89 -12.49 -22.54
CA PHE A 358 -19.52 -13.53 -21.72
C PHE A 358 -18.54 -14.62 -21.26
N LYS A 359 -17.43 -14.84 -21.98
CA LYS A 359 -16.39 -15.81 -21.59
C LYS A 359 -15.75 -15.46 -20.25
N CYS A 360 -15.80 -14.20 -19.82
CA CYS A 360 -15.27 -13.76 -18.54
C CYS A 360 -16.18 -14.07 -17.35
N ILE A 361 -17.47 -14.41 -17.55
CA ILE A 361 -18.41 -14.60 -16.44
C ILE A 361 -17.91 -15.63 -15.41
N PRO A 362 -17.46 -16.85 -15.81
CA PRO A 362 -16.95 -17.81 -14.83
C PRO A 362 -15.75 -17.30 -14.02
N LEU A 363 -14.87 -16.52 -14.66
CA LEU A 363 -13.71 -15.89 -14.00
C LEU A 363 -14.15 -14.81 -13.01
N ILE A 364 -15.16 -14.01 -13.37
CA ILE A 364 -15.74 -12.98 -12.51
C ILE A 364 -16.39 -13.62 -11.29
N ILE A 365 -17.07 -14.75 -11.44
CA ILE A 365 -17.65 -15.52 -10.33
C ILE A 365 -16.55 -15.98 -9.36
N GLU A 366 -15.45 -16.54 -9.86
CA GLU A 366 -14.31 -16.93 -9.01
C GLU A 366 -13.68 -15.73 -8.28
N ILE A 367 -13.54 -14.59 -8.99
CA ILE A 367 -13.06 -13.33 -8.40
C ILE A 367 -14.00 -12.87 -7.28
N ILE A 368 -15.33 -12.99 -7.43
CA ILE A 368 -16.29 -12.67 -6.36
C ILE A 368 -16.05 -13.55 -5.14
N GLU A 369 -15.99 -14.87 -5.30
CA GLU A 369 -15.80 -15.80 -4.17
C GLU A 369 -14.52 -15.51 -3.38
N ARG A 370 -13.42 -15.25 -4.09
CA ARG A 370 -12.13 -14.88 -3.49
C ARG A 370 -12.17 -13.48 -2.85
N SER A 371 -12.87 -12.53 -3.45
CA SER A 371 -13.00 -11.15 -2.94
C SER A 371 -13.67 -11.08 -1.57
N PHE A 372 -14.61 -12.00 -1.29
CA PHE A 372 -15.32 -12.09 -0.02
C PHE A 372 -14.76 -13.15 0.94
N SER A 373 -13.72 -13.88 0.54
CA SER A 373 -13.04 -14.84 1.41
C SER A 373 -12.47 -14.14 2.64
N THR A 374 -12.63 -14.77 3.80
CA THR A 374 -12.01 -14.35 5.06
C THR A 374 -10.64 -14.98 5.26
N GLN A 375 -10.25 -15.94 4.43
CA GLN A 375 -8.96 -16.61 4.47
C GLN A 375 -7.91 -15.73 3.77
N PRO A 376 -6.89 -15.24 4.51
CA PRO A 376 -5.84 -14.38 3.94
C PRO A 376 -5.12 -15.02 2.74
N GLU A 377 -4.96 -16.34 2.75
CA GLU A 377 -4.30 -17.13 1.71
C GLU A 377 -5.12 -17.31 0.42
N ILE A 378 -6.41 -16.92 0.44
CA ILE A 378 -7.30 -16.96 -0.73
C ILE A 378 -7.69 -15.56 -1.18
N GLY A 379 -7.85 -14.65 -0.23
CA GLY A 379 -8.28 -13.28 -0.49
C GLY A 379 -7.26 -12.47 -1.28
N PHE A 380 -7.74 -11.51 -2.06
CA PHE A 380 -6.88 -10.58 -2.80
C PHE A 380 -6.20 -9.54 -1.91
N GLY A 381 -6.63 -9.40 -0.66
CA GLY A 381 -6.11 -8.42 0.29
C GLY A 381 -6.99 -7.18 0.46
N PRO A 382 -6.41 -6.04 0.89
CA PRO A 382 -7.17 -4.84 1.21
C PRO A 382 -8.03 -4.36 0.03
N THR A 383 -9.26 -3.94 0.31
CA THR A 383 -10.25 -3.48 -0.70
C THR A 383 -10.80 -4.53 -1.67
N SER A 384 -10.42 -5.82 -1.54
CA SER A 384 -10.96 -6.91 -2.37
C SER A 384 -12.49 -6.97 -2.39
N ARG A 385 -13.13 -6.75 -1.23
CA ARG A 385 -14.60 -6.75 -1.12
C ARG A 385 -15.26 -5.71 -2.02
N ALA A 386 -14.66 -4.52 -2.18
CA ALA A 386 -15.19 -3.49 -3.05
C ALA A 386 -15.15 -3.91 -4.53
N MET A 387 -14.08 -4.59 -4.95
CA MET A 387 -14.00 -5.24 -6.26
C MET A 387 -15.06 -6.34 -6.41
N GLY A 388 -15.23 -7.19 -5.41
CA GLY A 388 -16.26 -8.24 -5.41
C GLY A 388 -17.69 -7.69 -5.55
N LYS A 389 -18.01 -6.60 -4.83
CA LYS A 389 -19.28 -5.88 -4.97
C LYS A 389 -19.48 -5.34 -6.40
N ALA A 390 -18.45 -4.72 -6.97
CA ALA A 390 -18.51 -4.23 -8.34
C ALA A 390 -18.73 -5.37 -9.35
N CYS A 391 -18.10 -6.53 -9.15
CA CYS A 391 -18.32 -7.71 -9.97
C CYS A 391 -19.78 -8.20 -9.92
N ILE A 392 -20.38 -8.28 -8.72
CA ILE A 392 -21.80 -8.65 -8.55
C ILE A 392 -22.69 -7.65 -9.28
N GLN A 393 -22.46 -6.35 -9.12
CA GLN A 393 -23.22 -5.32 -9.82
C GLN A 393 -23.15 -5.49 -11.34
N ARG A 394 -21.96 -5.75 -11.90
CA ARG A 394 -21.80 -5.93 -13.36
C ARG A 394 -22.52 -7.16 -13.88
N LEU A 395 -22.50 -8.27 -13.14
CA LEU A 395 -23.25 -9.45 -13.51
C LEU A 395 -24.76 -9.21 -13.48
N ALA A 396 -25.28 -8.50 -12.48
CA ALA A 396 -26.71 -8.22 -12.32
C ALA A 396 -27.26 -7.30 -13.42
N HIS A 397 -26.53 -6.23 -13.75
CA HIS A 397 -27.05 -5.14 -14.59
C HIS A 397 -26.47 -5.06 -16.00
N ASN A 398 -25.27 -5.60 -16.23
CA ASN A 398 -24.54 -5.37 -17.49
C ASN A 398 -24.34 -6.63 -18.34
N PHE A 399 -24.33 -7.83 -17.77
CA PHE A 399 -24.21 -9.08 -18.54
C PHE A 399 -25.55 -9.69 -19.00
N GLY A 400 -26.68 -9.03 -18.72
CA GLY A 400 -28.01 -9.51 -19.07
C GLY A 400 -28.34 -10.85 -18.41
N ASP A 401 -29.26 -11.62 -19.01
CA ASP A 401 -29.80 -12.86 -18.44
C ASP A 401 -28.73 -13.88 -18.05
N LYS A 402 -27.66 -14.00 -18.85
CA LYS A 402 -26.53 -14.90 -18.54
C LYS A 402 -25.82 -14.51 -17.24
N GLY A 403 -25.60 -13.22 -17.01
CA GLY A 403 -24.99 -12.75 -15.77
C GLY A 403 -25.90 -12.95 -14.57
N GLN A 404 -27.20 -12.71 -14.76
CA GLN A 404 -28.21 -12.90 -13.73
C GLN A 404 -28.37 -14.38 -13.34
N GLU A 405 -28.38 -15.29 -14.30
CA GLU A 405 -28.46 -16.73 -14.06
C GLU A 405 -27.26 -17.23 -13.24
N GLU A 406 -26.05 -16.82 -13.61
CA GLU A 406 -24.83 -17.18 -12.87
C GLU A 406 -24.82 -16.58 -11.45
N LEU A 407 -25.39 -15.38 -11.24
CA LEU A 407 -25.59 -14.83 -9.90
C LEU A 407 -26.61 -15.62 -9.07
N LYS A 408 -27.72 -16.05 -9.67
CA LYS A 408 -28.71 -16.92 -9.00
C LYS A 408 -28.05 -18.23 -8.55
N GLN A 409 -27.23 -18.84 -9.41
CA GLN A 409 -26.49 -20.04 -9.08
C GLN A 409 -25.45 -19.80 -7.98
N LEU A 410 -24.70 -18.69 -8.06
CA LEU A 410 -23.78 -18.26 -7.01
C LEU A 410 -24.49 -18.08 -5.67
N TYR A 411 -25.64 -17.39 -5.65
CA TYR A 411 -26.44 -17.17 -4.45
C TYR A 411 -26.87 -18.48 -3.79
N LYS A 412 -27.32 -19.46 -4.59
CA LYS A 412 -27.73 -20.79 -4.11
C LYS A 412 -26.55 -21.59 -3.52
N ARG A 413 -25.38 -21.56 -4.17
CA ARG A 413 -24.22 -22.40 -3.79
C ARG A 413 -23.31 -21.78 -2.73
N THR A 414 -23.23 -20.45 -2.66
CA THR A 414 -22.25 -19.77 -1.80
C THR A 414 -22.61 -19.88 -0.32
N LYS A 415 -21.58 -20.01 0.52
CA LYS A 415 -21.71 -19.98 1.99
C LYS A 415 -21.46 -18.59 2.57
N TYR A 416 -20.93 -17.66 1.78
CA TYR A 416 -20.58 -16.32 2.25
C TYR A 416 -21.83 -15.45 2.35
N LYS A 417 -22.26 -15.13 3.59
CA LYS A 417 -23.42 -14.27 3.85
C LYS A 417 -23.29 -12.89 3.18
N SER A 418 -22.08 -12.34 3.14
CA SER A 418 -21.78 -11.06 2.49
C SER A 418 -22.06 -11.05 0.97
N ILE A 419 -21.79 -12.16 0.27
CA ILE A 419 -22.17 -12.31 -1.14
C ILE A 419 -23.69 -12.32 -1.25
N LYS A 420 -24.39 -13.12 -0.42
CA LYS A 420 -25.86 -13.21 -0.44
C LYS A 420 -26.52 -11.85 -0.24
N THR A 421 -26.11 -11.12 0.79
CA THR A 421 -26.61 -9.76 1.06
C THR A 421 -26.38 -8.81 -0.11
N GLN A 422 -25.19 -8.85 -0.74
CA GLN A 422 -24.94 -7.99 -1.90
C GLN A 422 -25.81 -8.38 -3.11
N VAL A 423 -26.04 -9.67 -3.35
CA VAL A 423 -26.92 -10.14 -4.43
C VAL A 423 -28.38 -9.72 -4.18
N GLU A 424 -28.86 -9.80 -2.94
CA GLU A 424 -30.19 -9.32 -2.55
C GLU A 424 -30.35 -7.80 -2.76
N GLU A 425 -29.32 -7.01 -2.39
CA GLU A 425 -29.29 -5.56 -2.63
C GLU A 425 -29.37 -5.22 -4.13
N GLU A 426 -28.57 -5.92 -4.96
CA GLU A 426 -28.60 -5.72 -6.41
C GLU A 426 -29.90 -6.23 -7.05
N SER A 427 -30.51 -7.29 -6.50
CA SER A 427 -31.83 -7.78 -6.93
C SER A 427 -32.92 -6.74 -6.72
N LYS A 428 -32.95 -6.10 -5.54
CA LYS A 428 -33.87 -5.01 -5.25
C LYS A 428 -33.65 -3.83 -6.19
N THR A 429 -32.39 -3.48 -6.43
CA THR A 429 -32.02 -2.40 -7.35
C THR A 429 -32.45 -2.70 -8.79
N LEU A 430 -32.31 -3.95 -9.23
CA LEU A 430 -32.74 -4.39 -10.56
C LEU A 430 -34.26 -4.32 -10.70
N PHE A 431 -35.00 -4.79 -9.69
CA PHE A 431 -36.47 -4.71 -9.66
C PHE A 431 -36.96 -3.27 -9.76
N LEU A 432 -36.36 -2.35 -9.00
CA LEU A 432 -36.71 -0.93 -9.06
C LEU A 432 -36.47 -0.30 -10.43
N LYS A 433 -35.47 -0.78 -11.20
CA LYS A 433 -35.12 -0.24 -12.51
C LYS A 433 -35.90 -0.86 -13.67
N THR A 434 -36.26 -2.14 -13.55
CA THR A 434 -36.73 -2.95 -14.70
C THR A 434 -38.07 -3.62 -14.45
N GLY A 435 -38.58 -3.62 -13.22
CA GLY A 435 -39.75 -4.41 -12.81
C GLY A 435 -39.48 -5.92 -12.68
N GLN A 436 -38.26 -6.38 -12.97
CA GLN A 436 -37.86 -7.80 -12.90
C GLN A 436 -36.91 -8.04 -11.72
N SER A 437 -37.19 -9.08 -10.93
CA SER A 437 -36.33 -9.48 -9.82
C SER A 437 -35.27 -10.49 -10.26
N LEU A 438 -34.05 -10.35 -9.72
CA LEU A 438 -32.99 -11.34 -9.87
C LEU A 438 -33.27 -12.58 -8.99
N LEU A 439 -33.87 -12.41 -7.81
CA LEU A 439 -34.19 -13.49 -6.86
C LEU A 439 -35.69 -13.73 -6.75
#